data_AF-A0A0K0D808-F1
#
_entry.id   AF-A0A0K0D808-F1
#
_cell.length_a   1.000
_cell.length_b   1.000
_cell.length_c   1.000
_cell.angle_alpha   90.00
_cell.angle_beta   90.00
_cell.angle_gamma   90.00
#
_symmetry.space_group_name_H-M   'P 1'
#
loop_
_entity.id
_entity.type
_entity.pdbx_description
1 polymer ?
#
loop_
_entity_poly.entity_id
_entity_poly.type
_entity_poly.pdbx_seq_one_letter_code
_entity_poly.pdbx_strand_id
1 'polypeptide(L)'
;DSTCFSVIFTHAKFLHKSVDFVANRKEDRDRWVSALTYLISQVKEQSAHFNERAWILQKFSEADHNKNGTLSFNEIWSLLKKMNLEISEEYARVMFKEAEKKSSDGALDKDEFLKFFDCLTDRPEVRHLLRMASSEGVETLTASDLKKFLVEEQDVSSSIRNKCSEWDTAV
;
A
#
# COMPACT_ATOMS: atom_id res chain seq x y z
N ASP A 1 -2.25 -11.01 27.80
CA ASP A 1 -2.36 -10.60 26.38
C ASP A 1 -2.26 -11.77 25.39
N SER A 2 -3.00 -12.86 25.57
CA SER A 2 -2.93 -14.05 24.69
C SER A 2 -4.11 -14.20 23.73
N THR A 3 -5.09 -13.29 23.78
CA THR A 3 -6.33 -13.34 22.99
C THR A 3 -6.46 -12.21 21.97
N CYS A 4 -5.56 -11.23 21.98
CA CYS A 4 -5.58 -10.11 21.06
C CYS A 4 -4.72 -10.38 19.82
N PHE A 5 -5.10 -9.77 18.69
CA PHE A 5 -4.27 -9.71 17.48
C PHE A 5 -4.68 -8.51 16.64
N SER A 6 -3.76 -8.01 15.83
CA SER A 6 -4.00 -6.87 14.94
C SER A 6 -3.82 -7.30 13.49
N VAL A 7 -4.69 -6.81 12.61
CA VAL A 7 -4.55 -6.95 11.17
C VAL A 7 -4.11 -5.61 10.61
N ILE A 8 -2.91 -5.58 10.03
CA ILE A 8 -2.34 -4.39 9.42
C ILE A 8 -2.57 -4.46 7.92
N PHE A 9 -3.38 -3.55 7.40
CA PHE A 9 -3.61 -3.35 5.98
C PHE A 9 -2.48 -2.49 5.44
N THR A 10 -1.49 -3.14 4.83
CA THR A 10 -0.38 -2.47 4.15
C THR A 10 -0.73 -2.28 2.68
N HIS A 11 -1.08 -1.07 2.27
CA HIS A 11 -1.06 -0.71 0.85
C HIS A 11 0.34 -0.17 0.51
N ALA A 12 0.88 -0.52 -0.65
CA ALA A 12 2.24 -0.11 -1.05
C ALA A 12 2.47 1.41 -0.99
N LYS A 13 1.39 2.18 -1.12
CA LYS A 13 1.45 3.65 -1.16
C LYS A 13 0.39 4.42 -0.33
N PHE A 14 -0.50 3.75 0.40
CA PHE A 14 -1.49 4.43 1.27
C PHE A 14 -1.27 4.11 2.75
N LEU A 15 -1.86 4.93 3.61
CA LEU A 15 -1.80 4.86 5.08
C LEU A 15 -1.96 3.42 5.59
N HIS A 16 -1.04 2.98 6.46
CA HIS A 16 -1.17 1.71 7.16
C HIS A 16 -2.36 1.82 8.11
N LYS A 17 -3.46 1.14 7.79
CA LYS A 17 -4.57 0.99 8.72
C LYS A 17 -4.37 -0.30 9.50
N SER A 18 -4.52 -0.23 10.82
CA SER A 18 -4.60 -1.42 11.66
C SER A 18 -6.02 -1.57 12.20
N VAL A 19 -6.49 -2.80 12.26
CA VAL A 19 -7.70 -3.17 12.99
C VAL A 19 -7.30 -4.13 14.09
N ASP A 20 -7.61 -3.77 15.32
CA ASP A 20 -7.29 -4.54 16.51
C ASP A 20 -8.49 -5.40 16.92
N PHE A 21 -8.22 -6.68 17.20
CA PHE A 21 -9.23 -7.66 17.56
C PHE A 21 -8.92 -8.29 18.91
N VAL A 22 -9.97 -8.62 19.65
CA VAL A 22 -9.90 -9.39 20.89
C VAL A 22 -10.80 -10.63 20.73
N ALA A 23 -10.20 -11.81 20.80
CA ALA A 23 -10.94 -13.06 20.77
C ALA A 23 -11.41 -13.47 22.18
N ASN A 24 -12.49 -14.26 22.24
CA ASN A 24 -13.00 -14.80 23.51
C ASN A 24 -12.06 -15.87 24.11
N ARG A 25 -11.31 -16.57 23.26
CA ARG A 25 -10.38 -17.65 23.65
C ARG A 25 -9.10 -17.58 22.85
N LYS A 26 -8.01 -18.10 23.44
CA LYS A 26 -6.71 -18.21 22.78
C LYS A 26 -6.79 -19.11 21.54
N GLU A 27 -7.55 -20.20 21.59
CA GLU A 27 -7.69 -21.11 20.44
C GLU A 27 -8.35 -20.41 19.23
N ASP A 28 -9.34 -19.54 19.48
CA ASP A 28 -10.02 -18.79 18.41
C ASP A 28 -9.08 -17.76 17.80
N ARG A 29 -8.31 -17.05 18.64
CA ARG A 29 -7.24 -16.15 18.18
C ARG A 29 -6.26 -16.89 17.28
N ASP A 30 -5.76 -18.04 17.73
CA ASP A 30 -4.77 -18.84 16.99
C ASP A 30 -5.31 -19.32 15.64
N ARG A 31 -6.59 -19.74 15.58
CA ARG A 31 -7.27 -20.11 14.33
C ARG A 31 -7.39 -18.93 13.37
N TRP A 32 -7.82 -17.76 13.84
CA TRP A 32 -7.93 -16.56 13.00
C TRP A 32 -6.57 -16.12 12.47
N VAL A 33 -5.55 -16.06 13.33
CA VAL A 33 -4.19 -15.70 12.92
C VAL A 33 -3.65 -16.69 11.89
N SER A 34 -3.84 -17.98 12.10
CA SER A 34 -3.39 -19.02 11.16
C SER A 34 -4.09 -18.90 9.80
N ALA A 35 -5.43 -18.78 9.78
CA ALA A 35 -6.20 -18.64 8.56
C ALA A 35 -5.85 -17.37 7.78
N LEU A 36 -5.76 -16.22 8.46
CA LEU A 36 -5.39 -14.95 7.82
C LEU A 36 -3.95 -14.99 7.29
N THR A 37 -3.02 -15.59 8.04
CA THR A 37 -1.63 -15.76 7.58
C THR A 37 -1.54 -16.62 6.32
N TYR A 38 -2.31 -17.71 6.27
CA TYR A 38 -2.40 -18.57 5.09
C TYR A 38 -2.99 -17.83 3.88
N LEU A 39 -4.10 -17.09 4.06
CA LEU A 39 -4.68 -16.30 2.98
C LEU A 39 -3.70 -15.25 2.46
N ILE A 40 -2.98 -14.57 3.36
CA ILE A 40 -1.95 -13.61 2.98
C ILE A 40 -0.82 -14.29 2.20
N SER A 41 -0.39 -15.50 2.56
CA SER A 41 0.69 -16.19 1.84
C SER A 41 0.28 -16.56 0.41
N GLN A 42 -0.97 -17.01 0.22
CA GLN A 42 -1.52 -17.31 -1.10
C GLN A 42 -1.63 -16.06 -1.98
N VAL A 43 -2.06 -14.93 -1.41
CA VAL A 43 -2.12 -13.64 -2.13
C VAL A 43 -0.73 -13.09 -2.42
N LYS A 44 0.23 -13.25 -1.51
CA LYS A 44 1.62 -12.80 -1.71
C LYS A 44 2.28 -13.49 -2.91
N GLU A 45 2.05 -14.80 -3.05
CA GLU A 45 2.53 -15.59 -4.19
C GLU A 45 1.95 -15.07 -5.53
N GLN A 46 0.66 -14.71 -5.55
CA GLN A 46 0.05 -14.04 -6.72
C GLN A 46 0.59 -12.61 -6.92
N SER A 47 0.89 -11.90 -5.84
CA SER A 47 1.35 -10.49 -5.87
C SER A 47 2.80 -10.33 -6.33
N ALA A 48 3.63 -11.38 -6.31
CA ALA A 48 4.98 -11.35 -6.88
C ALA A 48 4.97 -10.97 -8.38
N HIS A 49 3.83 -11.16 -9.03
CA HIS A 49 3.57 -10.78 -10.43
C HIS A 49 2.63 -9.58 -10.57
N PHE A 50 2.33 -8.87 -9.48
CA PHE A 50 1.43 -7.72 -9.52
C PHE A 50 2.07 -6.57 -10.29
N ASN A 51 1.50 -6.25 -11.45
CA ASN A 51 1.85 -5.08 -12.23
C ASN A 51 0.93 -3.92 -11.83
N GLU A 52 1.42 -3.04 -10.96
CA GLU A 52 0.69 -1.87 -10.47
C GLU A 52 0.14 -1.01 -11.61
N ARG A 53 0.95 -0.74 -12.64
CA ARG A 53 0.55 0.06 -13.78
C ARG A 53 -0.62 -0.58 -14.54
N ALA A 54 -0.57 -1.89 -14.77
CA ALA A 54 -1.65 -2.62 -15.44
C ALA A 54 -2.94 -2.57 -14.60
N TRP A 55 -2.82 -2.71 -13.28
CA TRP A 55 -3.95 -2.61 -12.38
C TRP A 55 -4.57 -1.20 -12.35
N ILE A 56 -3.76 -0.14 -12.32
CA ILE A 56 -4.28 1.25 -12.39
C ILE A 56 -5.00 1.49 -13.72
N LEU A 57 -4.45 1.01 -14.84
CA LEU A 57 -5.10 1.12 -16.15
C LEU A 57 -6.41 0.31 -16.24
N GLN A 58 -6.49 -0.83 -15.55
CA GLN A 58 -7.75 -1.56 -15.41
C GLN A 58 -8.77 -0.70 -14.64
N LYS A 59 -8.36 -0.05 -13.55
CA LYS A 59 -9.24 0.86 -12.79
C LYS A 59 -9.70 2.07 -13.60
N PHE A 60 -8.86 2.58 -14.49
CA PHE A 60 -9.27 3.59 -15.46
C PHE A 60 -10.44 3.08 -16.31
N SER A 61 -10.30 1.89 -16.91
CA SER A 61 -11.34 1.32 -17.78
C SER A 61 -12.63 0.96 -17.03
N GLU A 62 -12.55 0.60 -15.76
CA GLU A 62 -13.72 0.34 -14.91
C GLU A 62 -14.44 1.64 -14.50
N ALA A 63 -13.72 2.76 -14.44
CA ALA A 63 -14.27 4.07 -14.07
C ALA A 63 -14.84 4.86 -15.26
N ASP A 64 -14.37 4.59 -16.48
CA ASP A 64 -14.82 5.23 -17.72
C ASP A 64 -16.17 4.63 -18.17
N HIS A 65 -17.27 5.09 -17.54
CA HIS A 65 -18.60 4.52 -17.78
C HIS A 65 -19.16 4.93 -19.13
N ASN A 66 -18.86 6.15 -19.56
CA ASN A 66 -19.32 6.69 -20.84
C ASN A 66 -18.42 6.26 -22.02
N LYS A 67 -17.28 5.61 -21.74
CA LYS A 67 -16.30 5.10 -22.72
C LYS A 67 -15.75 6.19 -23.63
N ASN A 68 -15.63 7.41 -23.11
CA ASN A 68 -15.09 8.53 -23.88
C ASN A 68 -13.56 8.55 -23.88
N GLY A 69 -12.90 7.64 -23.16
CA GLY A 69 -11.44 7.53 -23.09
C GLY A 69 -10.79 8.52 -22.13
N THR A 70 -11.57 9.22 -21.31
CA THR A 70 -11.14 10.19 -20.30
C THR A 70 -11.96 10.00 -19.03
N LEU A 71 -11.51 10.54 -17.90
CA LEU A 71 -12.26 10.48 -16.65
C LEU A 71 -12.56 11.87 -16.12
N SER A 72 -13.83 12.16 -15.94
CA SER A 72 -14.28 13.36 -15.21
C SER A 72 -13.95 13.23 -13.71
N PHE A 73 -13.88 14.36 -13.00
CA PHE A 73 -13.67 14.35 -11.55
C PHE A 73 -14.71 13.48 -10.82
N ASN A 74 -15.97 13.46 -11.24
CA ASN A 74 -17.02 12.66 -10.60
C ASN A 74 -16.78 11.15 -10.72
N GLU A 75 -16.27 10.69 -11.87
CA GLU A 75 -15.91 9.29 -12.09
C GLU A 75 -14.71 8.90 -11.23
N ILE A 76 -13.68 9.76 -11.17
CA ILE A 76 -12.52 9.56 -10.29
C ILE A 76 -12.95 9.55 -8.82
N TRP A 77 -13.78 10.50 -8.39
CA TRP A 77 -14.25 10.58 -7.01
C TRP A 77 -15.04 9.33 -6.60
N SER A 78 -15.88 8.82 -7.50
CA SER A 78 -16.61 7.56 -7.29
C SER A 78 -15.65 6.37 -7.20
N LEU A 79 -14.61 6.32 -8.02
CA LEU A 79 -13.57 5.29 -7.95
C LEU A 79 -12.80 5.35 -6.62
N LEU A 80 -12.36 6.53 -6.19
CA LEU A 80 -11.61 6.69 -4.93
C LEU A 80 -12.43 6.24 -3.71
N LYS A 81 -13.74 6.53 -3.70
CA LYS A 81 -14.66 6.01 -2.67
C LYS A 81 -14.77 4.49 -2.69
N LYS A 82 -14.85 3.87 -3.87
CA LYS A 82 -14.86 2.40 -4.00
C LYS A 82 -13.54 1.77 -3.54
N MET A 83 -12.43 2.47 -3.72
CA MET A 83 -11.10 2.04 -3.25
C MET A 83 -10.90 2.23 -1.74
N ASN A 84 -11.92 2.76 -1.03
CA ASN A 84 -11.91 2.99 0.42
C ASN A 84 -10.73 3.84 0.90
N LEU A 85 -10.35 4.84 0.09
CA LEU A 85 -9.29 5.78 0.43
C LEU A 85 -9.85 6.88 1.35
N GLU A 86 -9.22 7.06 2.52
CA GLU A 86 -9.54 8.16 3.43
C GLU A 86 -8.86 9.44 2.94
N ILE A 87 -9.47 10.05 1.93
CA ILE A 87 -8.99 11.28 1.31
C ILE A 87 -10.13 12.30 1.29
N SER A 88 -9.83 13.56 1.61
CA SER A 88 -10.83 14.62 1.52
C SER A 88 -11.12 14.96 0.06
N GLU A 89 -12.37 15.33 -0.24
CA GLU A 89 -12.74 15.73 -1.61
C GLU A 89 -11.90 16.91 -2.11
N GLU A 90 -11.60 17.86 -1.21
CA GLU A 90 -10.79 19.03 -1.52
C GLU A 90 -9.38 18.64 -1.96
N TYR A 91 -8.74 17.71 -1.24
CA TYR A 91 -7.42 17.23 -1.63
C TYR A 91 -7.46 16.51 -2.97
N ALA A 92 -8.46 15.64 -3.19
CA ALA A 92 -8.62 14.96 -4.48
C ALA A 92 -8.82 15.96 -5.64
N ARG A 93 -9.56 17.07 -5.43
CA ARG A 93 -9.73 18.14 -6.43
C ARG A 93 -8.42 18.85 -6.76
N VAL A 94 -7.60 19.15 -5.75
CA VAL A 94 -6.28 19.76 -5.96
C VAL A 94 -5.39 18.82 -6.78
N MET A 95 -5.34 17.54 -6.41
CA MET A 95 -4.53 16.55 -7.14
C MET A 95 -5.04 16.32 -8.56
N PHE A 96 -6.35 16.36 -8.78
CA PHE A 96 -6.95 16.27 -10.11
C PHE A 96 -6.45 17.40 -11.02
N LYS A 97 -6.55 18.64 -10.54
CA LYS A 97 -6.11 19.82 -11.29
C LYS A 97 -4.60 19.82 -11.56
N GLU A 98 -3.81 19.33 -10.61
CA GLU A 98 -2.36 19.20 -10.81
C GLU A 98 -2.03 18.16 -11.90
N ALA A 99 -2.85 17.11 -12.04
CA ALA A 99 -2.64 16.08 -13.07
C ALA A 99 -3.13 16.51 -14.47
N GLU A 100 -4.15 17.37 -14.54
CA GLU A 100 -4.78 17.90 -15.76
C GLU A 100 -3.88 18.94 -16.47
N LYS A 101 -2.73 18.51 -16.99
CA LYS A 101 -1.72 19.43 -17.55
C LYS A 101 -1.91 19.72 -19.03
N LYS A 102 -2.57 18.85 -19.81
CA LYS A 102 -2.59 18.98 -21.28
C LYS A 102 -3.82 19.70 -21.81
N SER A 103 -5.01 19.38 -21.31
CA SER A 103 -6.28 19.74 -21.97
C SER A 103 -7.13 20.75 -21.21
N SER A 104 -6.98 20.89 -19.88
CA SER A 104 -7.83 21.78 -19.04
C SER A 104 -9.32 21.68 -19.41
N ASP A 105 -9.77 20.50 -19.83
CA ASP A 105 -11.09 20.17 -20.38
C ASP A 105 -12.04 19.56 -19.34
N GLY A 106 -11.60 19.51 -18.08
CA GLY A 106 -12.32 18.95 -16.95
C GLY A 106 -12.22 17.42 -16.85
N ALA A 107 -11.29 16.79 -17.56
CA ALA A 107 -11.13 15.34 -17.60
C ALA A 107 -9.65 14.93 -17.62
N LEU A 108 -9.34 13.72 -17.17
CA LEU A 108 -8.00 13.15 -17.25
C LEU A 108 -7.94 12.06 -18.33
N ASP A 109 -6.98 12.17 -19.24
CA ASP A 109 -6.61 11.06 -20.12
C ASP A 109 -5.93 9.92 -19.33
N LYS A 110 -5.61 8.80 -19.98
CA LYS A 110 -4.96 7.64 -19.32
C LYS A 110 -3.62 7.98 -18.67
N ASP A 111 -2.81 8.83 -19.31
CA ASP A 111 -1.48 9.20 -18.82
C ASP A 111 -1.58 10.19 -17.65
N GLU A 112 -2.52 11.12 -17.75
CA GLU A 112 -2.82 12.08 -16.68
C GLU A 112 -3.43 11.38 -15.46
N PHE A 113 -4.27 10.36 -15.68
CA PHE A 113 -4.79 9.54 -14.60
C PHE A 113 -3.71 8.71 -13.90
N LEU A 114 -2.74 8.16 -14.63
CA LEU A 114 -1.58 7.50 -14.02
C LEU A 114 -0.80 8.47 -13.14
N LYS A 115 -0.52 9.69 -13.62
CA LYS A 115 0.15 10.73 -12.85
C LYS A 115 -0.66 11.15 -11.63
N PHE A 116 -1.98 11.31 -11.78
CA PHE A 116 -2.88 11.59 -10.68
C PHE A 116 -2.72 10.56 -9.58
N PHE A 117 -2.73 9.26 -9.93
CA PHE A 117 -2.53 8.19 -8.97
C PHE A 117 -1.14 8.22 -8.33
N ASP A 118 -0.07 8.43 -9.10
CA ASP A 118 1.29 8.54 -8.56
C ASP A 118 1.42 9.69 -7.57
N CYS A 119 0.85 10.86 -7.87
CA CYS A 119 0.90 12.02 -6.98
C CYS A 119 0.00 11.85 -5.75
N LEU A 120 -1.21 11.28 -5.92
CA LEU A 120 -2.14 11.01 -4.82
C LEU A 120 -1.57 10.01 -3.81
N THR A 121 -0.67 9.14 -4.29
CA THR A 121 -0.06 8.08 -3.51
C THR A 121 1.39 8.38 -3.09
N ASP A 122 1.93 9.55 -3.45
CA ASP A 122 3.28 9.92 -3.03
C ASP A 122 3.30 10.20 -1.53
N ARG A 123 4.29 9.62 -0.85
CA ARG A 123 4.48 9.74 0.60
C ARG A 123 5.87 10.26 0.88
N PRO A 124 6.09 11.57 0.77
CA PRO A 124 7.41 12.18 0.92
C PRO A 124 8.03 11.89 2.30
N GLU A 125 7.21 11.73 3.34
CA GLU A 125 7.63 11.34 4.67
C GLU A 125 8.24 9.92 4.70
N VAL A 126 7.65 8.97 3.97
CA VAL A 126 8.17 7.60 3.87
C VAL A 126 9.46 7.59 3.06
N ARG A 127 9.50 8.33 1.95
CA ARG A 127 10.71 8.49 1.13
C ARG A 127 11.86 9.09 1.93
N HIS A 128 11.56 10.08 2.77
CA HIS A 128 12.55 10.67 3.68
C HIS A 128 13.06 9.65 4.71
N LEU A 129 12.17 8.88 5.33
CA LEU A 129 12.56 7.81 6.26
C LEU A 129 13.42 6.74 5.58
N LEU A 130 13.11 6.36 4.34
CA LEU A 130 13.92 5.42 3.57
C LEU A 130 15.32 5.95 3.32
N ARG A 131 15.45 7.23 2.94
CA ARG A 131 16.77 7.87 2.75
C ARG A 131 17.57 7.94 4.05
N MET A 132 16.90 8.22 5.17
CA MET A 132 17.53 8.26 6.49
C MET A 132 18.02 6.88 6.94
N ALA A 133 17.26 5.82 6.65
CA ALA A 133 17.60 4.45 6.99
C ALA A 133 18.60 3.80 6.00
N SER A 134 18.73 4.33 4.79
CA SER A 134 19.65 3.85 3.76
C SER A 134 21.08 4.31 4.02
N SER A 135 22.04 3.37 4.01
CA SER A 135 23.46 3.70 4.12
C SER A 135 23.99 4.52 2.94
N GLU A 136 23.32 4.46 1.79
CA GLU A 136 23.67 5.22 0.58
C GLU A 136 22.84 6.52 0.43
N GLY A 137 21.93 6.81 1.37
CA GLY A 137 21.07 8.00 1.34
C GLY A 137 20.03 7.99 0.21
N VAL A 138 19.74 6.82 -0.37
CA VAL A 138 18.77 6.64 -1.46
C VAL A 138 17.44 6.10 -0.91
N GLU A 139 16.39 6.13 -1.73
CA GLU A 139 15.04 5.67 -1.33
C GLU A 139 14.87 4.14 -1.37
N THR A 140 15.97 3.41 -1.23
CA THR A 140 16.04 1.95 -1.21
C THR A 140 16.91 1.47 -0.05
N LEU A 141 16.48 0.38 0.59
CA LEU A 141 17.22 -0.25 1.67
C LEU A 141 17.82 -1.56 1.18
N THR A 142 19.11 -1.76 1.43
CA THR A 142 19.71 -3.09 1.30
C THR A 142 19.20 -4.01 2.41
N ALA A 143 19.43 -5.32 2.28
CA ALA A 143 19.09 -6.28 3.34
C ALA A 143 19.76 -5.92 4.68
N SER A 144 20.99 -5.39 4.62
CA SER A 144 21.72 -4.91 5.79
C SER A 144 21.11 -3.66 6.42
N ASP A 145 20.72 -2.67 5.59
CA ASP A 145 20.06 -1.44 6.07
C ASP A 145 18.71 -1.75 6.72
N LEU A 146 17.92 -2.62 6.09
CA LEU A 146 16.63 -3.04 6.63
C LEU A 146 16.78 -3.79 7.95
N LYS A 147 17.77 -4.71 8.06
CA LYS A 147 18.07 -5.41 9.30
C LYS A 147 18.44 -4.43 10.42
N LYS A 148 19.30 -3.46 10.11
CA LYS A 148 19.72 -2.42 11.05
C LYS A 148 18.51 -1.61 11.53
N PHE A 149 17.70 -1.12 10.61
CA PHE A 149 16.48 -0.37 10.91
C PHE A 149 15.52 -1.16 11.83
N LEU A 150 15.29 -2.45 11.54
CA LEU A 150 14.40 -3.28 12.36
C LEU A 150 14.93 -3.54 13.77
N VAL A 151 16.26 -3.63 13.95
CA VAL A 151 16.86 -3.93 15.26
C VAL A 151 17.05 -2.68 16.10
N GLU A 152 17.57 -1.61 15.50
CA GLU A 152 18.02 -0.42 16.23
C GLU A 152 16.89 0.60 16.40
N GLU A 153 16.05 0.80 15.38
CA GLU A 153 15.03 1.85 15.38
C GLU A 153 13.63 1.34 15.75
N GLN A 154 13.34 0.06 15.46
CA GLN A 154 12.02 -0.55 15.71
C GLN A 154 12.00 -1.54 16.87
N ASP A 155 13.13 -1.75 17.53
CA ASP A 155 13.34 -2.68 18.67
C ASP A 155 12.66 -4.06 18.48
N VAL A 156 12.74 -4.60 17.25
CA VAL A 156 12.18 -5.93 16.92
C VAL A 156 13.12 -7.06 17.42
N SER A 157 14.04 -6.73 18.34
CA SER A 157 15.12 -7.57 18.88
C SER A 157 14.62 -8.86 19.55
N SER A 158 13.39 -8.86 20.09
CA SER A 158 12.77 -10.02 20.75
C SER A 158 11.99 -10.95 19.80
N SER A 159 11.54 -10.46 18.64
CA SER A 159 10.62 -11.21 17.75
C SER A 159 11.29 -11.84 16.52
N ILE A 160 12.51 -11.43 16.16
CA ILE A 160 13.25 -11.98 14.99
C ILE A 160 13.99 -13.29 15.31
N ARG A 161 14.26 -13.57 16.60
CA ARG A 161 15.06 -14.74 17.02
C ARG A 161 14.43 -16.10 16.62
N ASN A 162 13.12 -16.15 16.41
CA ASN A 162 12.40 -17.38 16.05
C ASN A 162 12.12 -17.56 14.54
N LYS A 163 12.56 -16.63 13.67
CA LYS A 163 12.37 -16.76 12.20
C LYS A 163 13.66 -16.77 11.38
N CYS A 164 14.80 -16.36 11.94
CA CYS A 164 16.08 -16.37 11.21
C CYS A 164 16.61 -17.78 10.88
N SER A 165 16.16 -18.84 11.56
CA SER A 165 16.62 -20.21 11.28
C SER A 165 16.08 -20.81 9.97
N GLU A 166 15.09 -20.19 9.31
CA GLU A 166 14.52 -20.70 8.04
C GLU A 166 15.13 -20.03 6.79
N TRP A 167 15.89 -18.93 6.94
CA TRP A 167 16.44 -18.17 5.80
C TRP A 167 17.83 -18.66 5.36
N ASP A 168 18.54 -19.40 6.22
CA ASP A 168 19.88 -19.91 5.93
C ASP A 168 19.88 -21.31 5.25
N THR A 169 18.71 -21.90 4.96
CA THR A 169 18.62 -23.21 4.28
C THR A 169 18.21 -23.15 2.81
N ALA A 170 18.08 -21.95 2.23
CA ALA A 170 17.62 -21.75 0.85
C ALA A 170 18.62 -20.98 -0.03
N VAL A 171 19.92 -21.18 0.19
CA VAL A 171 20.99 -20.84 -0.76
C VAL A 171 21.74 -22.10 -1.13
#